data_AF-A0A7K4DI28-F1
#
_entry.id   AF-A0A7K4DI28-F1
#
_cell.length_a   1.000
_cell.length_b   1.000
_cell.length_c   1.000
_cell.angle_alpha   90.00
_cell.angle_beta   90.00
_cell.angle_gamma   90.00
#
_symmetry.space_group_name_H-M   'P 1'
#
loop_
_entity.id
_entity.type
_entity.pdbx_description
1 polymer ?
#
loop_
_entity_poly.entity_id
_entity_poly.type
_entity_poly.pdbx_seq_one_letter_code
_entity_poly.pdbx_strand_id
1 'polypeptide(L)'
;MDDTTILGDTIRILKERLGERMDEVTVERAVVGIFFTGVKLNTGHGGICATPIKAIPEAVCCPSSATAMPHSGRLRERKISAYVTDALGDRPMRKALGIAVVSALSALANDVCPQSGYTVTRGVDAIELLKMPESGNVVVVGALVPYLRALKQARQPFRVLEMDPRTLKPDELPFYAPVEETDQVVPWADTLVITGTTLINGTLEHLLDLARPEATVVVLGPTVSILPDALFARGVEIVGGDVVTDPDRLLDVLAEGGSGYHFFGKGADRIVTQRSPASS
;
A
#
# COMPACT_ATOMS: atom_id res chain seq x y z
N MET A 1 1.14 -24.67 9.86
CA MET A 1 0.76 -23.35 10.34
C MET A 1 -0.23 -22.83 9.31
N ASP A 2 -1.40 -22.35 9.73
CA ASP A 2 -2.24 -21.61 8.79
C ASP A 2 -1.48 -20.33 8.45
N ASP A 3 -0.79 -20.31 7.31
CA ASP A 3 -0.02 -19.15 6.83
C ASP A 3 -1.02 -18.04 6.47
N THR A 4 -1.43 -17.27 7.48
CA THR A 4 -2.29 -16.10 7.28
C THR A 4 -1.49 -15.00 6.61
N THR A 5 -2.02 -14.46 5.51
CA THR A 5 -1.43 -13.29 4.83
C THR A 5 -1.77 -11.99 5.54
N ILE A 6 -1.02 -10.92 5.29
CA ILE A 6 -1.29 -9.59 5.88
C ILE A 6 -2.70 -9.11 5.53
N LEU A 7 -3.11 -9.29 4.27
CA LEU A 7 -4.46 -8.95 3.82
C LEU A 7 -5.51 -9.86 4.47
N GLY A 8 -5.22 -11.16 4.62
CA GLY A 8 -6.11 -12.11 5.30
C GLY A 8 -6.38 -11.72 6.74
N ASP A 9 -5.33 -11.43 7.51
CA ASP A 9 -5.45 -10.98 8.90
C ASP A 9 -6.16 -9.63 9.00
N THR A 10 -5.85 -8.69 8.11
CA THR A 10 -6.52 -7.38 8.07
C THR A 10 -8.01 -7.54 7.83
N ILE A 11 -8.40 -8.36 6.85
CA ILE A 11 -9.80 -8.66 6.54
C ILE A 11 -10.51 -9.34 7.72
N ARG A 12 -9.83 -10.26 8.42
CA ARG A 12 -10.37 -10.90 9.62
C ARG A 12 -10.65 -9.86 10.71
N ILE A 13 -9.70 -8.97 10.98
CA ILE A 13 -9.86 -7.88 11.96
C ILE A 13 -11.00 -6.95 11.55
N LEU A 14 -11.13 -6.61 10.27
CA LEU A 14 -12.24 -5.78 9.77
C LEU A 14 -13.60 -6.44 10.01
N LYS A 15 -13.72 -7.75 9.74
CA LYS A 15 -14.95 -8.51 10.01
C LYS A 15 -15.29 -8.52 11.50
N GLU A 16 -14.29 -8.70 12.36
CA GLU A 16 -14.46 -8.66 13.82
C GLU A 16 -14.90 -7.27 14.30
N ARG A 17 -14.30 -6.19 13.79
CA ARG A 17 -14.60 -4.82 14.22
C ARG A 17 -15.92 -4.27 13.67
N LEU A 18 -16.26 -4.60 12.43
CA LEU A 18 -17.46 -4.08 11.76
C LEU A 18 -18.69 -4.99 11.93
N GLY A 19 -18.49 -6.30 12.15
CA GLY A 19 -19.57 -7.27 12.28
C GLY A 19 -20.52 -7.25 11.08
N GLU A 20 -21.83 -7.38 11.35
CA GLU A 20 -22.89 -7.37 10.32
C GLU A 20 -22.91 -6.08 9.49
N ARG A 21 -22.43 -4.96 10.04
CA ARG A 21 -22.34 -3.68 9.33
C ARG A 21 -21.48 -3.78 8.07
N MET A 22 -20.46 -4.64 8.09
CA MET A 22 -19.62 -4.85 6.91
C MET A 22 -20.45 -5.34 5.73
N ASP A 23 -21.43 -6.23 5.96
CA ASP A 23 -22.26 -6.80 4.88
C ASP A 23 -23.26 -5.78 4.28
N GLU A 24 -23.55 -4.70 5.00
CA GLU A 24 -24.38 -3.57 4.54
C GLU A 24 -23.58 -2.55 3.70
N VAL A 25 -22.25 -2.61 3.76
CA VAL A 25 -21.39 -1.72 2.98
C VAL A 25 -21.44 -2.11 1.51
N THR A 26 -21.54 -1.09 0.65
CA THR A 26 -21.49 -1.25 -0.81
C THR A 26 -20.49 -0.26 -1.41
N VAL A 27 -19.96 -0.61 -2.59
CA VAL A 27 -19.14 0.32 -3.37
C VAL A 27 -20.06 1.26 -4.14
N GLU A 28 -20.13 2.52 -3.70
CA GLU A 28 -20.93 3.57 -4.35
C GLU A 28 -20.27 4.03 -5.66
N ARG A 29 -18.95 4.17 -5.67
CA ARG A 29 -18.19 4.57 -6.86
C ARG A 29 -16.81 3.93 -6.84
N ALA A 30 -16.32 3.57 -8.01
CA ALA A 30 -14.97 3.08 -8.20
C ALA A 30 -14.37 3.67 -9.48
N VAL A 31 -13.09 3.99 -9.45
CA VAL A 31 -12.32 4.48 -10.60
C VAL A 31 -11.03 3.68 -10.68
N VAL A 32 -10.78 3.07 -11.83
CA VAL A 32 -9.47 2.50 -12.17
C VAL A 32 -8.71 3.57 -12.96
N GLY A 33 -8.00 4.43 -12.23
CA GLY A 33 -7.15 5.47 -12.82
C GLY A 33 -5.81 4.90 -13.29
N ILE A 34 -5.05 5.72 -14.01
CA ILE A 34 -3.76 5.32 -14.58
C ILE A 34 -2.77 4.95 -13.47
N PHE A 35 -2.61 5.80 -12.46
CA PHE A 35 -1.63 5.58 -11.39
C PHE A 35 -2.23 4.94 -10.14
N PHE A 36 -3.51 5.22 -9.86
CA PHE A 36 -4.21 4.72 -8.69
C PHE A 36 -5.62 4.25 -9.04
N THR A 37 -6.04 3.19 -8.38
CA THR A 37 -7.41 2.70 -8.32
C THR A 37 -8.02 3.17 -7.02
N GLY A 38 -9.20 3.78 -7.08
CA GLY A 38 -9.88 4.33 -5.91
C GLY A 38 -11.33 3.89 -5.83
N VAL A 39 -11.86 3.90 -4.61
CA VAL A 39 -13.27 3.63 -4.32
C VAL A 39 -13.84 4.63 -3.32
N LYS A 40 -15.17 4.79 -3.39
CA LYS A 40 -16.02 5.40 -2.37
C LYS A 40 -17.07 4.37 -1.96
N LEU A 41 -17.20 4.15 -0.66
CA LEU A 41 -18.23 3.31 -0.06
C LEU A 41 -19.52 4.14 0.15
N ASN A 42 -20.67 3.49 0.24
CA ASN A 42 -21.95 4.14 0.60
C ASN A 42 -21.94 4.80 1.98
N THR A 43 -20.95 4.49 2.82
CA THR A 43 -20.70 5.14 4.11
C THR A 43 -19.94 6.46 3.98
N GLY A 44 -19.63 6.91 2.76
CA GLY A 44 -18.85 8.13 2.50
C GLY A 44 -17.33 7.95 2.65
N HIS A 45 -16.85 6.77 3.03
CA HIS A 45 -15.41 6.52 3.20
C HIS A 45 -14.76 6.15 1.87
N GLY A 46 -13.55 6.64 1.64
CA GLY A 46 -12.76 6.36 0.45
C GLY A 46 -11.51 5.54 0.76
N GLY A 47 -11.00 4.86 -0.26
CA GLY A 47 -9.73 4.13 -0.18
C GLY A 47 -9.09 4.05 -1.55
N ILE A 48 -7.76 3.98 -1.58
CA ILE A 48 -7.00 3.92 -2.83
C ILE A 48 -5.91 2.84 -2.78
N CYS A 49 -5.47 2.43 -3.96
CA CYS A 49 -4.40 1.48 -4.17
C CYS A 49 -3.66 1.89 -5.44
N ALA A 50 -2.35 1.65 -5.52
CA ALA A 50 -1.64 1.81 -6.79
C ALA A 50 -2.27 0.92 -7.87
N THR A 51 -2.43 1.45 -9.08
CA THR A 51 -2.85 0.65 -10.24
C THR A 51 -1.63 -0.14 -10.74
N PRO A 52 -1.71 -1.48 -10.86
CA PRO A 52 -0.61 -2.29 -11.36
C PRO A 52 -0.51 -2.21 -12.89
N ILE A 53 -0.14 -1.03 -13.41
CA ILE A 53 -0.10 -0.75 -14.86
C ILE A 53 0.77 -1.74 -15.65
N LYS A 54 1.84 -2.24 -15.05
CA LYS A 54 2.74 -3.23 -15.66
C LYS A 54 2.08 -4.61 -15.85
N ALA A 55 0.95 -4.86 -15.18
CA ALA A 55 0.16 -6.07 -15.31
C ALA A 55 -1.00 -5.94 -16.32
N ILE A 56 -1.19 -4.76 -16.93
CA ILE A 56 -2.20 -4.55 -17.97
C ILE A 56 -1.66 -5.15 -19.28
N PRO A 57 -2.37 -6.09 -19.92
CA PRO A 57 -1.93 -6.68 -21.19
C PRO A 57 -1.83 -5.64 -22.30
N GLU A 58 -0.88 -5.82 -23.22
CA GLU A 58 -0.54 -4.83 -24.27
C GLU A 58 -1.68 -4.48 -25.25
N ALA A 59 -2.70 -5.35 -25.40
CA ALA A 59 -3.82 -5.10 -26.33
C ALA A 59 -5.20 -5.46 -25.74
N VAL A 60 -6.09 -4.48 -25.63
CA VAL A 60 -7.50 -4.66 -25.18
C VAL A 60 -8.38 -5.36 -26.23
N CYS A 61 -7.84 -5.61 -27.43
CA CYS A 61 -8.52 -6.28 -28.53
C CYS A 61 -8.90 -7.74 -28.23
N CYS A 62 -8.28 -8.37 -27.21
CA CYS A 62 -8.49 -9.78 -26.89
C CYS A 62 -9.34 -9.99 -25.62
N PRO A 63 -10.16 -11.06 -25.55
CA PRO A 63 -10.94 -11.43 -24.37
C PRO A 63 -10.11 -11.60 -23.07
N SER A 64 -8.83 -11.94 -23.22
CA SER A 64 -7.86 -12.06 -22.12
C SER A 64 -7.68 -10.72 -21.37
N SER A 65 -7.66 -9.61 -22.10
CA SER A 65 -7.49 -8.26 -21.53
C SER A 65 -8.74 -7.80 -20.80
N ALA A 66 -9.93 -8.10 -21.33
CA ALA A 66 -11.19 -7.88 -20.62
C ALA A 66 -11.30 -8.73 -19.34
N THR A 67 -10.72 -9.94 -19.34
CA THR A 67 -10.70 -10.83 -18.17
C THR A 67 -9.75 -10.35 -17.07
N ALA A 68 -8.66 -9.69 -17.46
CA ALA A 68 -7.68 -9.08 -16.55
C ALA A 68 -8.24 -7.87 -15.81
N MET A 69 -9.18 -7.12 -16.43
CA MET A 69 -9.85 -6.00 -15.80
C MET A 69 -10.74 -6.43 -14.63
N PRO A 70 -11.04 -5.52 -13.68
CA PRO A 70 -12.11 -5.76 -12.73
C PRO A 70 -13.45 -5.87 -13.48
N HIS A 71 -14.51 -6.28 -12.80
CA HIS A 71 -15.86 -6.47 -13.37
C HIS A 71 -16.50 -5.13 -13.81
N SER A 72 -15.88 -4.45 -14.78
CA SER A 72 -16.26 -3.14 -15.31
C SER A 72 -17.71 -3.11 -15.76
N GLY A 73 -18.37 -1.97 -15.51
CA GLY A 73 -19.81 -1.81 -15.74
C GLY A 73 -20.70 -2.39 -14.65
N ARG A 74 -20.20 -3.30 -13.79
CA ARG A 74 -20.98 -3.97 -12.74
C ARG A 74 -20.41 -3.81 -11.34
N LEU A 75 -19.45 -2.90 -11.15
CA LEU A 75 -18.78 -2.73 -9.87
C LEU A 75 -19.77 -2.41 -8.73
N ARG A 76 -20.71 -1.49 -8.96
CA ARG A 76 -21.74 -1.11 -7.96
C ARG A 76 -22.70 -2.24 -7.58
N GLU A 77 -22.83 -3.27 -8.40
CA GLU A 77 -23.76 -4.39 -8.20
C GLU A 77 -23.16 -5.50 -7.33
N ARG A 78 -21.87 -5.41 -7.03
CA ARG A 78 -21.15 -6.46 -6.28
C ARG A 78 -21.27 -6.23 -4.79
N LYS A 79 -21.43 -7.33 -4.05
CA LYS A 79 -21.32 -7.35 -2.59
C LYS A 79 -19.88 -7.04 -2.15
N ILE A 80 -19.72 -6.45 -0.98
CA ILE A 80 -18.40 -6.15 -0.40
C ILE A 80 -17.52 -7.41 -0.27
N SER A 81 -18.14 -8.55 0.04
CA SER A 81 -17.44 -9.83 0.22
C SER A 81 -16.70 -10.26 -1.04
N ALA A 82 -17.22 -9.93 -2.23
CA ALA A 82 -16.56 -10.26 -3.49
C ALA A 82 -15.28 -9.42 -3.71
N TYR A 83 -15.26 -8.16 -3.25
CA TYR A 83 -14.07 -7.30 -3.30
C TYR A 83 -13.01 -7.74 -2.31
N VAL A 84 -13.44 -8.13 -1.11
CA VAL A 84 -12.58 -8.67 -0.07
C VAL A 84 -11.93 -9.97 -0.53
N THR A 85 -12.67 -10.85 -1.20
CA THR A 85 -12.10 -12.04 -1.86
C THR A 85 -11.12 -11.68 -2.97
N ASP A 86 -11.45 -10.69 -3.81
CA ASP A 86 -10.53 -10.22 -4.86
C ASP A 86 -9.20 -9.70 -4.29
N ALA A 87 -9.22 -9.02 -3.13
CA ALA A 87 -8.01 -8.55 -2.44
C ALA A 87 -7.06 -9.69 -2.04
N LEU A 88 -7.60 -10.89 -1.80
CA LEU A 88 -6.83 -12.10 -1.45
C LEU A 88 -6.40 -12.90 -2.68
N GLY A 89 -6.93 -12.60 -3.87
CA GLY A 89 -6.64 -13.35 -5.09
C GLY A 89 -5.41 -12.83 -5.84
N ASP A 90 -5.04 -13.56 -6.90
CA ASP A 90 -3.79 -13.32 -7.65
C ASP A 90 -3.98 -12.49 -8.93
N ARG A 91 -5.18 -11.95 -9.18
CA ARG A 91 -5.46 -11.14 -10.38
C ARG A 91 -5.14 -9.67 -10.08
N PRO A 92 -4.04 -9.07 -10.57
CA PRO A 92 -3.51 -7.83 -10.01
C PRO A 92 -4.49 -6.66 -10.04
N MET A 93 -5.23 -6.47 -11.12
CA MET A 93 -6.21 -5.37 -11.22
C MET A 93 -7.40 -5.56 -10.27
N ARG A 94 -7.87 -6.79 -10.08
CA ARG A 94 -8.95 -7.09 -9.11
C ARG A 94 -8.44 -6.96 -7.69
N LYS A 95 -7.22 -7.45 -7.44
CA LYS A 95 -6.54 -7.34 -6.15
C LYS A 95 -6.35 -5.88 -5.75
N ALA A 96 -5.90 -5.02 -6.66
CA ALA A 96 -5.74 -3.59 -6.41
C ALA A 96 -7.08 -2.92 -6.05
N LEU A 97 -8.16 -3.23 -6.78
CA LEU A 97 -9.49 -2.73 -6.45
C LEU A 97 -9.99 -3.27 -5.09
N GLY A 98 -9.72 -4.54 -4.79
CA GLY A 98 -10.01 -5.15 -3.50
C GLY A 98 -9.24 -4.49 -2.35
N ILE A 99 -7.95 -4.19 -2.53
CA ILE A 99 -7.12 -3.49 -1.55
C ILE A 99 -7.64 -2.05 -1.34
N ALA A 100 -8.05 -1.35 -2.40
CA ALA A 100 -8.70 -0.04 -2.25
C ALA A 100 -9.99 -0.12 -1.40
N VAL A 101 -10.78 -1.19 -1.55
CA VAL A 101 -11.94 -1.47 -0.67
C VAL A 101 -11.51 -1.78 0.77
N VAL A 102 -10.47 -2.59 0.98
CA VAL A 102 -9.93 -2.88 2.33
C VAL A 102 -9.43 -1.59 3.00
N SER A 103 -8.81 -0.68 2.24
CA SER A 103 -8.39 0.64 2.71
C SER A 103 -9.59 1.49 3.15
N ALA A 104 -10.65 1.56 2.34
CA ALA A 104 -11.86 2.30 2.68
C ALA A 104 -12.59 1.71 3.90
N LEU A 105 -12.62 0.38 4.02
CA LEU A 105 -13.15 -0.32 5.19
C LEU A 105 -12.29 -0.08 6.44
N SER A 106 -10.97 0.08 6.29
CA SER A 106 -10.06 0.42 7.39
C SER A 106 -10.32 1.84 7.90
N ALA A 107 -10.59 2.79 7.00
CA ALA A 107 -11.03 4.13 7.37
C ALA A 107 -12.36 4.08 8.13
N LEU A 108 -13.36 3.35 7.61
CA LEU A 108 -14.64 3.14 8.30
C LEU A 108 -14.46 2.53 9.69
N ALA A 109 -13.64 1.48 9.81
CA ALA A 109 -13.38 0.80 11.07
C ALA A 109 -12.75 1.73 12.11
N ASN A 110 -11.82 2.60 11.69
CA ASN A 110 -11.20 3.59 12.58
C ASN A 110 -12.21 4.63 13.09
N ASP A 111 -13.19 5.03 12.27
CA ASP A 111 -14.22 5.99 12.67
C ASP A 111 -15.27 5.37 13.60
N VAL A 112 -15.66 4.11 13.38
CA VAL A 112 -16.73 3.46 14.17
C VAL A 112 -16.22 2.70 15.39
N CYS A 113 -14.98 2.21 15.37
CA CYS A 113 -14.36 1.41 16.42
C CYS A 113 -12.86 1.73 16.50
N PRO A 114 -12.50 2.94 16.96
CA PRO A 114 -11.10 3.33 17.09
C PRO A 114 -10.40 2.43 18.10
N GLN A 115 -9.22 1.91 17.73
CA GLN A 115 -8.38 1.15 18.64
C GLN A 115 -7.20 1.98 19.16
N SER A 116 -6.70 1.55 20.31
CA SER A 116 -5.44 2.04 20.88
C SER A 116 -4.30 1.09 20.53
N GLY A 117 -3.05 1.55 20.61
CA GLY A 117 -1.86 0.73 20.33
C GLY A 117 -1.00 1.24 19.17
N TYR A 118 -1.46 2.26 18.47
CA TYR A 118 -0.67 3.02 17.50
C TYR A 118 -1.06 4.49 17.47
N THR A 119 -0.14 5.32 17.01
CA THR A 119 -0.35 6.76 16.79
C THR A 119 -0.42 7.04 15.30
N VAL A 120 -1.42 7.83 14.88
CA VAL A 120 -1.57 8.29 13.50
C VAL A 120 -1.30 9.79 13.43
N THR A 121 -0.27 10.17 12.68
CA THR A 121 0.07 11.58 12.41
C THR A 121 -0.38 11.93 11.00
N ARG A 122 -1.23 12.95 10.85
CA ARG A 122 -1.76 13.41 9.56
C ARG A 122 -0.94 14.57 8.99
N GLY A 123 -0.91 14.67 7.66
CA GLY A 123 -0.27 15.78 6.94
C GLY A 123 1.26 15.73 6.93
N VAL A 124 1.84 14.60 7.32
CA VAL A 124 3.29 14.39 7.38
C VAL A 124 3.68 13.28 6.43
N ASP A 125 4.77 13.45 5.70
CA ASP A 125 5.36 12.39 4.90
C ASP A 125 6.20 11.47 5.79
N ALA A 126 6.09 10.15 5.63
CA ALA A 126 6.90 9.21 6.40
C ALA A 126 8.40 9.48 6.25
N ILE A 127 8.84 10.03 5.12
CA ILE A 127 10.22 10.45 4.91
C ILE A 127 10.69 11.54 5.88
N GLU A 128 9.77 12.38 6.38
CA GLU A 128 10.07 13.47 7.30
C GLU A 128 10.20 12.97 8.74
N LEU A 129 9.50 11.89 9.08
CA LEU A 129 9.59 11.24 10.40
C LEU A 129 10.69 10.19 10.47
N LEU A 130 11.05 9.61 9.32
CA LEU A 130 12.21 8.74 9.20
C LEU A 130 13.46 9.59 9.37
N LYS A 131 14.02 9.57 10.58
CA LYS A 131 15.39 10.02 10.79
C LYS A 131 16.29 9.14 9.94
N MET A 132 16.85 9.70 8.88
CA MET A 132 17.83 8.96 8.08
C MET A 132 18.93 8.48 9.02
N PRO A 133 19.23 7.18 9.03
CA PRO A 133 20.24 6.67 9.93
C PRO A 133 21.59 7.30 9.56
N GLU A 134 22.31 7.82 10.55
CA GLU A 134 23.64 8.42 10.35
C GLU A 134 24.69 7.37 9.95
N SER A 135 24.38 6.09 10.19
CA SER A 135 25.20 4.93 9.87
C SER A 135 24.32 3.68 9.75
N GLY A 136 24.81 2.63 9.10
CA GLY A 136 24.07 1.39 8.88
C GLY A 136 23.58 1.24 7.44
N ASN A 137 23.17 0.04 7.11
CA ASN A 137 22.84 -0.38 5.75
C ASN A 137 21.37 -0.09 5.44
N VAL A 138 21.12 0.67 4.38
CA VAL A 138 19.75 0.98 3.92
C VAL A 138 19.42 0.18 2.67
N VAL A 139 18.29 -0.52 2.69
CA VAL A 139 17.71 -1.18 1.52
C VAL A 139 16.35 -0.59 1.23
N VAL A 140 16.14 -0.19 -0.02
CA VAL A 140 14.87 0.32 -0.51
C VAL A 140 14.30 -0.68 -1.50
N VAL A 141 13.08 -1.17 -1.26
CA VAL A 141 12.33 -2.02 -2.19
C VAL A 141 11.32 -1.15 -2.93
N GLY A 142 11.53 -1.03 -4.24
CA GLY A 142 10.77 -0.19 -5.14
C GLY A 142 11.42 1.16 -5.44
N ALA A 143 11.09 1.74 -6.60
CA ALA A 143 11.53 3.07 -7.03
C ALA A 143 10.84 4.22 -6.26
N LEU A 144 11.10 4.32 -4.96
CA LEU A 144 10.58 5.38 -4.08
C LEU A 144 11.38 6.68 -4.29
N VAL A 145 11.14 7.37 -5.39
CA VAL A 145 11.93 8.54 -5.86
C VAL A 145 12.20 9.60 -4.76
N PRO A 146 11.23 10.03 -3.93
CA PRO A 146 11.53 10.97 -2.83
C PRO A 146 12.57 10.42 -1.84
N TYR A 147 12.48 9.13 -1.52
CA TYR A 147 13.39 8.43 -0.59
C TYR A 147 14.79 8.28 -1.17
N LEU A 148 14.89 7.82 -2.42
CA LEU A 148 16.18 7.71 -3.12
C LEU A 148 16.87 9.08 -3.22
N ARG A 149 16.10 10.16 -3.45
CA ARG A 149 16.64 11.53 -3.45
C ARG A 149 17.17 11.93 -2.08
N ALA A 150 16.42 11.68 -1.01
CA ALA A 150 16.83 12.04 0.36
C ALA A 150 18.12 11.30 0.77
N LEU A 151 18.20 9.99 0.51
CA LEU A 151 19.41 9.19 0.79
C LEU A 151 20.63 9.72 0.04
N LYS A 152 20.49 10.04 -1.26
CA LYS A 152 21.57 10.64 -2.05
C LYS A 152 22.01 12.01 -1.51
N GLN A 153 21.06 12.87 -1.11
CA GLN A 153 21.37 14.18 -0.54
C GLN A 153 22.11 14.06 0.80
N ALA A 154 21.73 13.07 1.61
CA ALA A 154 22.41 12.73 2.86
C ALA A 154 23.76 12.02 2.66
N ARG A 155 24.11 11.65 1.41
CA ARG A 155 25.27 10.80 1.08
C ARG A 155 25.26 9.46 1.82
N GLN A 156 24.08 8.96 2.14
CA GLN A 156 23.91 7.67 2.80
C GLN A 156 24.06 6.56 1.75
N PRO A 157 24.96 5.58 1.94
CA PRO A 157 25.00 4.40 1.09
C PRO A 157 23.71 3.59 1.20
N PHE A 158 23.16 3.13 0.07
CA PHE A 158 21.97 2.30 0.05
C PHE A 158 22.00 1.30 -1.11
N ARG A 159 21.10 0.32 -1.08
CA ARG A 159 20.76 -0.55 -2.22
C ARG A 159 19.29 -0.37 -2.58
N VAL A 160 18.95 -0.47 -3.86
CA VAL A 160 17.56 -0.44 -4.33
C VAL A 160 17.21 -1.73 -5.08
N LEU A 161 16.26 -2.49 -4.54
CA LEU A 161 15.65 -3.65 -5.19
C LEU A 161 14.43 -3.17 -5.98
N GLU A 162 14.45 -3.28 -7.31
CA GLU A 162 13.34 -2.84 -8.17
C GLU A 162 13.11 -3.83 -9.30
N MET A 163 11.84 -4.23 -9.52
CA MET A 163 11.48 -5.20 -10.56
C MET A 163 11.67 -4.65 -11.98
N ASP A 164 11.57 -3.32 -12.17
CA ASP A 164 11.81 -2.66 -13.45
C ASP A 164 12.87 -1.56 -13.32
N PRO A 165 14.15 -1.85 -13.61
CA PRO A 165 15.24 -0.88 -13.46
C PRO A 165 15.08 0.36 -14.36
N ARG A 166 14.20 0.33 -15.38
CA ARG A 166 13.90 1.51 -16.22
C ARG A 166 13.20 2.63 -15.44
N THR A 167 12.65 2.33 -14.26
CA THR A 167 12.05 3.32 -13.36
C THR A 167 13.09 4.10 -12.55
N LEU A 168 14.34 3.63 -12.52
CA LEU A 168 15.45 4.30 -11.83
C LEU A 168 16.14 5.32 -12.75
N LYS A 169 16.65 6.39 -12.15
CA LYS A 169 17.46 7.38 -12.86
C LYS A 169 18.88 6.88 -13.10
N PRO A 170 19.63 7.42 -14.08
CA PRO A 170 21.00 7.03 -14.34
C PRO A 170 21.93 7.11 -13.12
N ASP A 171 21.71 8.10 -12.23
CA ASP A 171 22.47 8.28 -10.98
C ASP A 171 21.98 7.38 -9.83
N GLU A 172 20.91 6.61 -10.02
CA GLU A 172 20.38 5.63 -9.07
C GLU A 172 20.80 4.19 -9.43
N LEU A 173 21.14 3.94 -10.70
CA LEU A 173 21.61 2.63 -11.20
C LEU A 173 22.82 2.06 -10.46
N PRO A 174 23.81 2.85 -9.99
CA PRO A 174 24.92 2.29 -9.20
C PRO A 174 24.50 1.65 -7.88
N PHE A 175 23.29 1.95 -7.39
CA PHE A 175 22.74 1.38 -6.15
C PHE A 175 21.77 0.24 -6.41
N TYR A 176 21.46 -0.06 -7.68
CA TYR A 176 20.50 -1.09 -8.06
C TYR A 176 21.02 -2.49 -7.70
N ALA A 177 20.14 -3.27 -7.06
CA ALA A 177 20.30 -4.70 -6.84
C ALA A 177 19.20 -5.45 -7.63
N PRO A 178 19.55 -6.47 -8.42
CA PRO A 178 18.58 -7.36 -9.06
C PRO A 178 17.68 -8.05 -8.03
N VAL A 179 16.45 -8.39 -8.43
CA VAL A 179 15.48 -9.07 -7.55
C VAL A 179 15.94 -10.47 -7.14
N GLU A 180 16.80 -11.10 -7.94
CA GLU A 180 17.43 -12.38 -7.64
C GLU A 180 18.38 -12.30 -6.43
N GLU A 181 18.83 -11.10 -6.06
CA GLU A 181 19.68 -10.88 -4.89
C GLU A 181 18.86 -10.57 -3.62
N THR A 182 17.52 -10.60 -3.66
CA THR A 182 16.64 -10.26 -2.52
C THR A 182 17.05 -10.98 -1.23
N ASP A 183 17.26 -12.30 -1.29
CA ASP A 183 17.60 -13.14 -0.13
C ASP A 183 18.98 -12.84 0.46
N GLN A 184 19.85 -12.13 -0.26
CA GLN A 184 21.16 -11.67 0.21
C GLN A 184 21.12 -10.20 0.66
N VAL A 185 20.36 -9.38 -0.03
CA VAL A 185 20.29 -7.93 0.17
C VAL A 185 19.41 -7.57 1.35
N VAL A 186 18.26 -8.22 1.52
CA VAL A 186 17.31 -7.87 2.58
C VAL A 186 17.88 -8.15 3.98
N PRO A 187 18.51 -9.32 4.27
CA PRO A 187 19.09 -9.56 5.60
C PRO A 187 20.27 -8.65 5.96
N TRP A 188 20.88 -7.98 4.96
CA TRP A 188 21.97 -7.02 5.14
C TRP A 188 21.48 -5.65 5.67
N ALA A 189 20.18 -5.36 5.56
CA ALA A 189 19.61 -4.06 5.91
C ALA A 189 19.49 -3.86 7.43
N ASP A 190 20.00 -2.73 7.93
CA ASP A 190 19.65 -2.19 9.25
C ASP A 190 18.36 -1.36 9.17
N THR A 191 18.08 -0.78 8.00
CA THR A 191 16.81 -0.11 7.69
C THR A 191 16.28 -0.61 6.36
N LEU A 192 15.07 -1.18 6.39
CA LEU A 192 14.39 -1.73 5.23
C LEU A 192 13.14 -0.89 4.91
N VAL A 193 13.14 -0.25 3.75
CA VAL A 193 12.02 0.60 3.30
C VAL A 193 11.34 -0.05 2.12
N ILE A 194 10.06 -0.40 2.28
CA ILE A 194 9.32 -1.24 1.34
C ILE A 194 8.15 -0.47 0.74
N THR A 195 8.02 -0.47 -0.58
CA THR A 195 6.81 0.02 -1.26
C THR A 195 5.58 -0.84 -0.90
N GLY A 196 4.44 -0.21 -0.67
CA GLY A 196 3.16 -0.87 -0.40
C GLY A 196 2.63 -1.67 -1.59
N THR A 197 3.15 -1.45 -2.81
CA THR A 197 2.79 -2.27 -3.98
C THR A 197 3.20 -3.74 -3.83
N THR A 198 4.05 -4.07 -2.86
CA THR A 198 4.38 -5.45 -2.46
C THR A 198 3.17 -6.25 -1.97
N LEU A 199 2.11 -5.58 -1.48
CA LEU A 199 0.81 -6.24 -1.20
C LEU A 199 0.11 -6.73 -2.47
N ILE A 200 0.30 -6.01 -3.60
CA ILE A 200 -0.36 -6.35 -4.86
C ILE A 200 0.30 -7.58 -5.48
N ASN A 201 1.62 -7.55 -5.63
CA ASN A 201 2.36 -8.65 -6.25
C ASN A 201 2.66 -9.82 -5.29
N GLY A 202 2.30 -9.70 -4.00
CA GLY A 202 2.38 -10.78 -3.02
C GLY A 202 3.79 -11.04 -2.49
N THR A 203 4.68 -10.05 -2.54
CA THR A 203 6.08 -10.22 -2.08
C THR A 203 6.33 -9.64 -0.69
N LEU A 204 5.36 -8.99 -0.04
CA LEU A 204 5.59 -8.31 1.23
C LEU A 204 5.98 -9.29 2.34
N GLU A 205 5.23 -10.37 2.51
CA GLU A 205 5.48 -11.36 3.55
C GLU A 205 6.89 -11.95 3.47
N HIS A 206 7.33 -12.36 2.27
CA HIS A 206 8.70 -12.86 2.04
C HIS A 206 9.78 -11.84 2.43
N LEU A 207 9.57 -10.56 2.09
CA LEU A 207 10.52 -9.50 2.46
C LEU A 207 10.59 -9.28 3.98
N LEU A 208 9.46 -9.42 4.68
CA LEU A 208 9.42 -9.31 6.14
C LEU A 208 10.06 -10.53 6.82
N ASP A 209 9.87 -11.73 6.27
CA ASP A 209 10.48 -12.96 6.80
C ASP A 209 12.01 -12.97 6.66
N LEU A 210 12.54 -12.32 5.61
CA LEU A 210 13.98 -12.12 5.41
C LEU A 210 14.56 -10.98 6.25
N ALA A 211 13.74 -10.05 6.72
CA ALA A 211 14.23 -8.91 7.48
C ALA A 211 14.83 -9.41 8.80
N ARG A 212 16.03 -8.94 9.13
CA ARG A 212 16.65 -9.27 10.41
C ARG A 212 15.82 -8.71 11.58
N PRO A 213 15.75 -9.40 12.74
CA PRO A 213 14.90 -8.98 13.85
C PRO A 213 15.17 -7.57 14.38
N GLU A 214 16.40 -7.06 14.25
CA GLU A 214 16.79 -5.73 14.72
C GLU A 214 16.62 -4.63 13.68
N ALA A 215 16.21 -4.95 12.45
CA ALA A 215 16.04 -3.94 11.40
C ALA A 215 14.82 -3.06 11.68
N THR A 216 14.97 -1.77 11.44
CA THR A 216 13.81 -0.87 11.34
C THR A 216 13.14 -1.11 10.00
N VAL A 217 11.91 -1.62 10.02
CA VAL A 217 11.12 -1.92 8.83
C VAL A 217 10.02 -0.87 8.64
N VAL A 218 9.97 -0.31 7.44
CA VAL A 218 9.06 0.76 7.05
C VAL A 218 8.32 0.35 5.79
N VAL A 219 6.99 0.45 5.78
CA VAL A 219 6.21 0.17 4.57
C VAL A 219 5.45 1.43 4.14
N LEU A 220 5.63 1.83 2.88
CA LEU A 220 5.23 3.15 2.38
C LEU A 220 4.38 3.09 1.12
N GLY A 221 3.38 3.97 1.04
CA GLY A 221 2.58 4.25 -0.14
C GLY A 221 1.08 4.01 0.09
N PRO A 222 0.21 4.60 -0.75
CA PRO A 222 -1.24 4.51 -0.54
C PRO A 222 -1.81 3.09 -0.49
N THR A 223 -1.15 2.13 -1.14
CA THR A 223 -1.57 0.72 -1.13
C THR A 223 -1.56 0.08 0.26
N VAL A 224 -0.81 0.64 1.23
CA VAL A 224 -0.76 0.15 2.62
C VAL A 224 -1.60 0.97 3.59
N SER A 225 -2.53 1.78 3.08
CA SER A 225 -3.53 2.52 3.87
C SER A 225 -4.64 1.60 4.41
N ILE A 226 -4.25 0.50 5.05
CA ILE A 226 -5.10 -0.52 5.66
C ILE A 226 -4.91 -0.50 7.18
N LEU A 227 -5.72 -1.26 7.95
CA LEU A 227 -5.47 -1.40 9.39
C LEU A 227 -4.04 -1.92 9.64
N PRO A 228 -3.27 -1.27 10.53
CA PRO A 228 -1.83 -1.53 10.63
C PRO A 228 -1.50 -2.76 11.47
N ASP A 229 -2.48 -3.34 12.17
CA ASP A 229 -2.33 -4.45 13.12
C ASP A 229 -1.53 -5.63 12.55
N ALA A 230 -1.88 -6.08 11.33
CA ALA A 230 -1.25 -7.23 10.69
C ALA A 230 0.19 -6.93 10.23
N LEU A 231 0.49 -5.68 9.89
CA LEU A 231 1.83 -5.21 9.54
C LEU A 231 2.71 -5.15 10.81
N PHE A 232 2.18 -4.56 11.89
CA PHE A 232 2.90 -4.45 13.16
C PHE A 232 3.15 -5.79 13.85
N ALA A 233 2.24 -6.76 13.68
CA ALA A 233 2.45 -8.13 14.14
C ALA A 233 3.62 -8.83 13.44
N ARG A 234 4.03 -8.34 12.26
CA ARG A 234 5.13 -8.88 11.43
C ARG A 234 6.38 -7.98 11.42
N GLY A 235 6.58 -7.21 12.49
CA GLY A 235 7.81 -6.44 12.68
C GLY A 235 7.88 -5.11 11.92
N VAL A 236 6.84 -4.71 11.19
CA VAL A 236 6.78 -3.34 10.65
C VAL A 236 6.71 -2.35 11.81
N GLU A 237 7.53 -1.31 11.77
CA GLU A 237 7.57 -0.27 12.80
C GLU A 237 6.76 0.95 12.38
N ILE A 238 6.84 1.31 11.10
CA ILE A 238 6.24 2.52 10.54
C ILE A 238 5.48 2.18 9.25
N VAL A 239 4.23 2.63 9.17
CA VAL A 239 3.41 2.55 7.97
C VAL A 239 3.11 3.96 7.47
N GLY A 240 3.64 4.32 6.31
CA GLY A 240 3.36 5.59 5.64
C GLY A 240 2.30 5.43 4.58
N GLY A 241 1.05 5.73 4.90
CA GLY A 241 -0.09 5.61 4.00
C GLY A 241 -0.74 6.96 3.72
N ASP A 242 -2.05 6.91 3.49
CA ASP A 242 -2.92 8.07 3.36
C ASP A 242 -4.30 7.82 3.97
N VAL A 243 -5.03 8.92 4.13
CA VAL A 243 -6.45 8.92 4.45
C VAL A 243 -7.17 9.73 3.38
N VAL A 244 -8.19 9.14 2.76
CA VAL A 244 -9.04 9.86 1.81
C VAL A 244 -9.94 10.83 2.58
N THR A 245 -9.83 12.11 2.27
CA THR A 245 -10.56 13.19 2.94
C THR A 245 -11.75 13.71 2.13
N ASP A 246 -11.70 13.57 0.81
CA ASP A 246 -12.79 13.87 -0.12
C ASP A 246 -12.79 12.83 -1.25
N PRO A 247 -13.55 11.72 -1.09
CA PRO A 247 -13.57 10.65 -2.09
C PRO A 247 -14.11 11.10 -3.44
N ASP A 248 -15.09 12.00 -3.49
CA ASP A 248 -15.68 12.40 -4.77
C ASP A 248 -14.67 13.18 -5.61
N ARG A 249 -14.02 14.19 -5.00
CA ARG A 249 -12.95 14.96 -5.65
C ARG A 249 -11.77 14.08 -6.02
N LEU A 250 -11.35 13.17 -5.13
CA LEU A 250 -10.26 12.25 -5.40
C LEU A 250 -10.56 11.39 -6.64
N LEU A 251 -11.76 10.79 -6.70
CA LEU A 251 -12.15 9.92 -7.81
C LEU A 251 -12.28 10.69 -9.14
N ASP A 252 -12.68 11.96 -9.12
CA ASP A 252 -12.66 12.82 -10.31
C ASP A 252 -11.22 13.04 -10.81
N VAL A 253 -10.30 13.39 -9.92
CA VAL A 253 -8.87 13.54 -10.26
C VAL A 253 -8.28 12.23 -10.82
N LEU A 254 -8.62 11.09 -10.24
CA LEU A 254 -8.15 9.79 -10.75
C LEU A 254 -8.71 9.49 -12.15
N ALA A 255 -9.97 9.85 -12.41
CA ALA A 255 -10.61 9.66 -13.71
C ALA A 255 -9.98 10.56 -14.80
N GLU A 256 -9.43 11.71 -14.41
CA GLU A 256 -8.69 12.64 -15.27
C GLU A 256 -7.23 12.20 -15.50
N GLY A 257 -6.80 11.05 -14.97
CA GLY A 257 -5.41 10.57 -15.08
C GLY A 257 -4.47 11.17 -14.03
N GLY A 258 -5.02 11.78 -12.99
CA GLY A 258 -4.28 12.34 -11.87
C GLY A 258 -3.51 11.31 -11.05
N SER A 259 -2.63 11.83 -10.23
CA SER A 259 -1.69 11.08 -9.38
C SER A 259 -1.54 11.78 -8.03
N GLY A 260 -0.69 11.25 -7.13
CA GLY A 260 -0.49 11.85 -5.80
C GLY A 260 -0.16 13.34 -5.81
N TYR A 261 0.54 13.85 -6.85
CA TYR A 261 0.82 15.28 -7.01
C TYR A 261 -0.43 16.15 -7.17
N HIS A 262 -1.53 15.56 -7.60
CA HIS A 262 -2.78 16.26 -7.91
C HIS A 262 -3.78 16.22 -6.75
N PHE A 263 -3.80 15.13 -5.95
CA PHE A 263 -4.81 14.94 -4.91
C PHE A 263 -4.31 15.07 -3.46
N PHE A 264 -3.00 14.95 -3.18
CA PHE A 264 -2.51 15.10 -1.80
C PHE A 264 -2.75 16.53 -1.29
N GLY A 265 -3.31 16.67 -0.08
CA GLY A 265 -3.72 17.93 0.53
C GLY A 265 -5.00 18.54 -0.06
N LYS A 266 -5.68 17.81 -0.95
CA LYS A 266 -6.89 18.29 -1.67
C LYS A 266 -8.05 17.32 -1.61
N GLY A 267 -7.77 16.01 -1.60
CA GLY A 267 -8.76 14.93 -1.44
C GLY A 267 -8.23 13.67 -0.75
N ALA A 268 -6.93 13.62 -0.47
CA ALA A 268 -6.35 12.68 0.49
C ALA A 268 -5.18 13.35 1.21
N ASP A 269 -4.96 12.98 2.46
CA ASP A 269 -3.81 13.45 3.25
C ASP A 269 -2.88 12.29 3.53
N ARG A 270 -1.57 12.54 3.46
CA ARG A 270 -0.57 11.57 3.90
C ARG A 270 -0.71 11.35 5.40
N ILE A 271 -0.55 10.10 5.82
CA ILE A 271 -0.52 9.75 7.23
C ILE A 271 0.68 8.86 7.51
N VAL A 272 1.19 8.98 8.73
CA VAL A 272 2.19 8.05 9.26
C VAL A 272 1.60 7.39 10.49
N THR A 273 1.59 6.06 10.48
CA THR A 273 1.14 5.24 11.59
C THR A 273 2.33 4.56 12.21
N GLN A 274 2.53 4.77 13.51
CA GLN A 274 3.63 4.19 14.27
C GLN A 274 3.07 3.36 15.41
N ARG A 275 3.66 2.18 15.64
CA ARG A 275 3.32 1.36 16.79
C ARG A 275 3.61 2.15 18.07
N SER A 276 2.66 2.23 18.98
CA SER A 276 2.92 2.85 20.29
C SER A 276 3.97 2.01 21.02
N PRO A 277 4.97 2.62 21.68
CA PRO A 277 5.88 1.86 22.52
C PRO A 277 5.06 1.10 23.55
N ALA A 278 5.39 -0.18 23.77
CA ALA A 278 4.74 -0.96 24.81
C ALA A 278 4.88 -0.21 26.13
N SER A 279 3.74 0.15 26.74
CA SER A 279 3.74 0.68 28.10
C SER A 279 4.43 -0.34 28.99
N SER A 280 5.55 0.07 29.57
CA SER A 280 6.40 -0.71 30.47
C SER A 280 5.66 -1.09 31.75
#